data_AF-A0A139WYR6-F1
#
_entry.id   AF-A0A139WYR6-F1
#
_cell.length_a   1.000
_cell.length_b   1.000
_cell.length_c   1.000
_cell.angle_alpha   90.00
_cell.angle_beta   90.00
_cell.angle_gamma   90.00
#
_symmetry.space_group_name_H-M   'P 1'
#
loop_
_entity.id
_entity.type
_entity.pdbx_description
1 polymer ?
#
loop_
_entity_poly.entity_id
_entity_poly.type
_entity_poly.pdbx_seq_one_letter_code
_entity_poly.pdbx_strand_id
1 'polypeptide(L)'
;MCCSLCRVALPQDWAATQNNLAGAYWDRILGDKAQNLEMAIASHSTALEVTTRDAFPQQWAMTQNNLGNAHRNRILGDKSQNIEMAIASYTNALSVYTRDAFPQNHALTLSNLGLEKNNLRIRQKLKQI
;
A
#
# COMPACT_ATOMS: atom_id res chain seq x y z
N MET A 1 -10.37 -22.83 9.86
CA MET A 1 -10.42 -22.39 11.28
C MET A 1 -9.05 -21.99 11.87
N CYS A 2 -7.88 -22.28 11.27
CA CYS A 2 -6.59 -21.87 11.85
C CYS A 2 -6.24 -20.37 11.73
N CYS A 3 -6.80 -19.62 10.77
CA CYS A 3 -6.35 -18.25 10.49
C CYS A 3 -6.69 -17.23 11.59
N SER A 4 -7.81 -17.42 12.29
CA SER A 4 -8.27 -16.53 13.36
C SER A 4 -7.49 -16.74 14.67
N LEU A 5 -7.01 -17.96 14.95
CA LEU A 5 -6.17 -18.25 16.12
C LEU A 5 -4.77 -17.63 15.98
N CYS A 6 -4.16 -17.68 14.79
CA CYS A 6 -2.86 -17.01 14.56
C CYS A 6 -2.95 -15.48 14.68
N ARG A 7 -4.05 -14.87 14.24
CA ARG A 7 -4.27 -13.42 14.35
C ARG A 7 -4.22 -12.93 15.80
N VAL A 8 -4.68 -13.75 16.76
CA VAL A 8 -4.75 -13.39 18.18
C VAL A 8 -3.51 -13.84 18.95
N ALA A 9 -2.92 -14.99 18.61
CA ALA A 9 -1.78 -15.56 19.34
C ALA A 9 -0.42 -14.95 18.92
N LEU A 10 -0.25 -14.63 17.63
CA LEU A 10 0.99 -14.07 17.06
C LEU A 10 0.64 -12.97 16.03
N PRO A 11 0.08 -11.84 16.48
CA PRO A 11 -0.45 -10.80 15.60
C PRO A 11 0.59 -10.24 14.62
N GLN A 12 1.84 -10.10 15.06
CA GLN A 12 2.94 -9.59 14.23
C GLN A 12 3.30 -10.56 13.09
N ASP A 13 3.52 -11.84 13.40
CA ASP A 13 3.90 -12.84 12.41
C ASP A 13 2.79 -13.07 11.39
N TRP A 14 1.53 -13.01 11.84
CA TRP A 14 0.39 -13.05 10.96
C TRP A 14 0.36 -11.85 10.01
N ALA A 15 0.57 -10.63 10.50
CA ALA A 15 0.57 -9.45 9.63
C ALA A 15 1.77 -9.42 8.67
N ALA A 16 2.94 -9.90 9.10
CA ALA A 16 4.08 -10.12 8.22
C ALA A 16 3.75 -11.13 7.11
N THR A 17 3.05 -12.21 7.45
CA THR A 17 2.59 -13.20 6.47
C THR A 17 1.64 -12.59 5.45
N GLN A 18 0.69 -11.74 5.88
CA GLN A 18 -0.21 -11.03 4.97
C GLN A 18 0.54 -10.06 4.04
N ASN A 19 1.55 -9.35 4.54
CA ASN A 19 2.41 -8.50 3.71
C ASN A 19 3.19 -9.30 2.66
N ASN A 20 3.73 -10.45 3.04
CA ASN A 20 4.44 -11.33 2.10
C ASN A 20 3.50 -11.92 1.06
N LEU A 21 2.28 -12.29 1.47
CA LEU A 21 1.24 -12.75 0.56
C LEU A 21 0.87 -11.65 -0.46
N ALA A 22 0.76 -10.40 -0.01
CA ALA A 22 0.51 -9.27 -0.90
C ALA A 22 1.63 -9.09 -1.93
N GLY A 23 2.90 -9.18 -1.50
CA GLY A 23 4.05 -9.15 -2.41
C GLY A 23 4.04 -10.31 -3.42
N ALA A 24 3.70 -11.51 -2.97
CA ALA A 24 3.57 -12.67 -3.85
C ALA A 24 2.48 -12.47 -4.91
N TYR A 25 1.33 -11.88 -4.55
CA TYR A 25 0.29 -11.55 -5.52
C TYR A 25 0.72 -10.44 -6.49
N TRP A 26 1.46 -9.45 -6.01
CA TRP A 26 2.02 -8.39 -6.85
C TRP A 26 2.96 -8.91 -7.94
N ASP A 27 3.86 -9.84 -7.58
CA ASP A 27 4.84 -10.43 -8.50
C ASP A 27 4.28 -11.57 -9.36
N ARG A 28 3.06 -12.03 -9.08
CA ARG A 28 2.47 -13.19 -9.74
C ARG A 28 2.19 -12.91 -11.22
N ILE A 29 2.94 -13.60 -12.09
CA ILE A 29 2.81 -13.52 -13.55
C ILE A 29 1.61 -14.35 -14.06
N LEU A 30 1.23 -15.41 -13.34
CA LEU A 30 0.12 -16.30 -13.72
C LEU A 30 -1.24 -15.76 -13.22
N GLY A 31 -2.29 -15.96 -14.02
CA GLY A 31 -3.65 -15.50 -13.73
C GLY A 31 -3.93 -14.09 -14.24
N ASP A 32 -5.12 -13.57 -13.91
CA ASP A 32 -5.51 -12.21 -14.30
C ASP A 32 -4.78 -11.17 -13.44
N LYS A 33 -4.05 -10.27 -14.09
CA LYS A 33 -3.26 -9.23 -13.42
C LYS A 33 -4.12 -8.30 -12.57
N ALA A 34 -5.34 -8.00 -13.00
CA ALA A 34 -6.23 -7.12 -12.26
C ALA A 34 -6.67 -7.79 -10.95
N GLN A 35 -7.06 -9.06 -11.00
CA GLN A 35 -7.39 -9.86 -9.81
C GLN A 35 -6.20 -10.02 -8.87
N ASN A 36 -4.99 -10.26 -9.40
CA ASN A 36 -3.77 -10.33 -8.59
C ASN A 36 -3.54 -9.02 -7.80
N LEU A 37 -3.76 -7.87 -8.42
CA LEU A 37 -3.66 -6.57 -7.74
C LEU A 37 -4.74 -6.38 -6.66
N GLU A 38 -5.99 -6.80 -6.90
CA GLU A 38 -7.03 -6.74 -5.86
C GLU A 38 -6.69 -7.63 -4.66
N MET A 39 -6.14 -8.83 -4.89
CA MET A 39 -5.71 -9.72 -3.81
C MET A 39 -4.53 -9.13 -3.02
N ALA A 40 -3.59 -8.45 -3.68
CA ALA A 40 -2.51 -7.73 -3.00
C ALA A 40 -3.04 -6.58 -2.13
N ILE A 41 -3.99 -5.79 -2.65
CA ILE A 41 -4.66 -4.70 -1.90
C ILE A 41 -5.38 -5.27 -0.67
N ALA A 42 -6.14 -6.35 -0.83
CA ALA A 42 -6.86 -6.98 0.26
C ALA A 42 -5.91 -7.51 1.34
N SER A 43 -4.79 -8.13 0.94
CA SER A 43 -3.79 -8.68 1.85
C SER A 43 -3.07 -7.58 2.64
N HIS A 44 -2.66 -6.48 1.99
CA HIS A 44 -2.10 -5.32 2.70
C HIS A 44 -3.11 -4.67 3.65
N SER A 45 -4.36 -4.50 3.22
CA SER A 45 -5.42 -3.92 4.07
C SER A 45 -5.65 -4.77 5.31
N THR A 46 -5.68 -6.10 5.14
CA THR A 46 -5.81 -7.06 6.23
C THR A 46 -4.61 -7.01 7.19
N ALA A 47 -3.38 -6.82 6.67
CA ALA A 47 -2.19 -6.63 7.52
C ALA A 47 -2.26 -5.36 8.38
N LEU A 48 -2.86 -4.28 7.85
CA LEU A 48 -3.04 -2.99 8.54
C LEU A 48 -4.10 -3.02 9.65
N GLU A 49 -4.97 -4.03 9.70
CA GLU A 49 -5.89 -4.21 10.82
C GLU A 49 -5.17 -4.61 12.12
N VAL A 50 -3.96 -5.15 12.00
CA VAL A 50 -3.15 -5.64 13.12
C VAL A 50 -1.87 -4.82 13.28
N THR A 51 -1.24 -4.48 12.17
CA THR A 51 -0.08 -3.58 12.15
C THR A 51 -0.60 -2.16 12.26
N THR A 52 -0.52 -1.53 13.43
CA THR A 52 -0.93 -0.14 13.63
C THR A 52 0.29 0.77 13.71
N ARG A 53 0.10 2.08 13.46
CA ARG A 53 1.17 3.06 13.56
C ARG A 53 1.83 3.09 14.94
N ASP A 54 1.05 2.93 15.99
CA ASP A 54 1.55 3.08 17.36
C ASP A 54 2.26 1.81 17.86
N ALA A 55 1.76 0.63 17.47
CA ALA A 55 2.37 -0.64 17.88
C ALA A 55 3.60 -1.01 17.03
N PHE A 56 3.54 -0.76 15.72
CA PHE A 56 4.55 -1.20 14.75
C PHE A 56 4.78 -0.12 13.69
N PRO A 57 5.32 1.06 14.06
CA PRO A 57 5.38 2.23 13.17
C PRO A 57 6.08 1.95 11.84
N GLN A 58 7.23 1.27 11.88
CA GLN A 58 8.02 0.99 10.68
C GLN A 58 7.32 0.01 9.73
N GLN A 59 6.76 -1.08 10.27
CA GLN A 59 6.04 -2.09 9.49
C GLN A 59 4.75 -1.51 8.93
N TRP A 60 4.03 -0.70 9.72
CA TRP A 60 2.85 0.01 9.26
C TRP A 60 3.17 0.93 8.09
N ALA A 61 4.25 1.73 8.20
CA ALA A 61 4.69 2.61 7.13
C ALA A 61 5.10 1.85 5.87
N MET A 62 5.76 0.69 6.02
CA MET A 62 6.13 -0.18 4.91
C MET A 62 4.88 -0.72 4.20
N THR A 63 3.90 -1.23 4.95
CA THR A 63 2.64 -1.72 4.39
C THR A 63 1.86 -0.61 3.70
N GLN A 64 1.80 0.59 4.27
CA GLN A 64 1.18 1.76 3.65
C GLN A 64 1.87 2.15 2.33
N ASN A 65 3.20 2.14 2.29
CA ASN A 65 3.94 2.41 1.06
C ASN A 65 3.64 1.36 -0.04
N ASN A 66 3.57 0.08 0.35
CA ASN A 66 3.26 -1.01 -0.60
C ASN A 66 1.80 -0.96 -1.07
N LEU A 67 0.86 -0.62 -0.18
CA LEU A 67 -0.53 -0.36 -0.53
C LEU A 67 -0.67 0.81 -1.51
N GLY A 68 0.16 1.85 -1.34
CA GLY A 68 0.26 2.94 -2.32
C GLY A 68 0.68 2.47 -3.71
N ASN A 69 1.69 1.60 -3.79
CA ASN A 69 2.11 0.98 -5.05
C ASN A 69 1.01 0.11 -5.68
N ALA A 70 0.29 -0.64 -4.84
CA ALA A 70 -0.84 -1.47 -5.22
C ALA A 70 -1.96 -0.64 -5.87
N HIS A 71 -2.39 0.44 -5.22
CA HIS A 71 -3.41 1.35 -5.76
C HIS A 71 -2.95 2.08 -7.02
N ARG A 72 -1.69 2.53 -7.07
CA ARG A 72 -1.10 3.16 -8.28
C ARG A 72 -1.22 2.26 -9.51
N ASN A 73 -0.96 0.97 -9.33
CA ASN A 73 -0.94 -0.01 -10.43
C ASN A 73 -2.29 -0.71 -10.65
N ARG A 74 -3.26 -0.50 -9.75
CA ARG A 74 -4.61 -1.04 -9.84
C ARG A 74 -5.24 -0.74 -11.20
N ILE A 75 -5.80 -1.80 -11.80
CA ILE A 75 -6.42 -1.81 -13.13
C ILE A 75 -7.92 -1.54 -13.04
N LEU A 76 -8.58 -2.07 -12.00
CA LEU A 76 -10.03 -1.91 -11.80
C LEU A 76 -10.37 -0.58 -11.11
N GLY A 77 -11.60 -0.10 -11.29
CA GLY A 77 -12.12 1.12 -10.68
C GLY A 77 -11.75 2.41 -11.42
N ASP A 78 -12.22 3.56 -10.91
CA ASP A 78 -11.87 4.87 -11.47
C ASP A 78 -10.38 5.17 -11.22
N LYS A 79 -9.69 5.59 -12.28
CA LYS A 79 -8.24 5.80 -12.19
C LYS A 79 -7.86 6.99 -11.29
N SER A 80 -8.71 8.01 -11.18
CA SER A 80 -8.48 9.15 -10.27
C SER A 80 -8.62 8.71 -8.81
N GLN A 81 -9.67 7.92 -8.50
CA GLN A 81 -9.85 7.35 -7.16
C GLN A 81 -8.67 6.46 -6.77
N ASN A 82 -8.19 5.61 -7.68
CA ASN A 82 -7.01 4.77 -7.43
C ASN A 82 -5.76 5.63 -7.12
N ILE A 83 -5.56 6.75 -7.83
CA ILE A 83 -4.45 7.67 -7.55
C ILE A 83 -4.63 8.37 -6.19
N GLU A 84 -5.84 8.78 -5.84
CA GLU A 84 -6.14 9.38 -4.54
C GLU A 84 -5.85 8.41 -3.37
N MET A 85 -6.24 7.14 -3.52
CA MET A 85 -5.91 6.08 -2.54
C MET A 85 -4.40 5.85 -2.43
N ALA A 86 -3.68 5.89 -3.54
CA ALA A 86 -2.22 5.79 -3.54
C ALA A 86 -1.56 6.97 -2.80
N ILE A 87 -2.01 8.20 -3.10
CA ILE A 87 -1.56 9.43 -2.43
C ILE A 87 -1.80 9.35 -0.91
N ALA A 88 -2.98 8.90 -0.49
CA ALA A 88 -3.30 8.75 0.93
C ALA A 88 -2.35 7.75 1.61
N SER A 89 -2.12 6.59 0.98
CA SER A 89 -1.26 5.54 1.53
C SER A 89 0.21 6.00 1.63
N TYR A 90 0.75 6.67 0.61
CA TYR A 90 2.11 7.24 0.69
C TYR A 90 2.21 8.34 1.75
N THR A 91 1.17 9.18 1.89
CA THR A 91 1.14 10.23 2.92
C THR A 91 1.15 9.62 4.32
N ASN A 92 0.42 8.52 4.53
CA ASN A 92 0.48 7.76 5.78
C ASN A 92 1.88 7.22 6.05
N ALA A 93 2.53 6.58 5.08
CA ALA A 93 3.90 6.10 5.23
C ALA A 93 4.91 7.21 5.61
N LEU A 94 4.76 8.40 5.01
CA LEU A 94 5.59 9.58 5.30
C LEU A 94 5.36 10.20 6.68
N SER A 95 4.31 9.81 7.40
CA SER A 95 4.16 10.20 8.82
C SER A 95 5.16 9.49 9.74
N VAL A 96 5.79 8.41 9.26
CA VAL A 96 6.82 7.65 9.99
C VAL A 96 8.16 7.74 9.28
N TYR A 97 8.18 7.58 7.95
CA TYR A 97 9.37 7.79 7.14
C TYR A 97 9.65 9.28 7.04
N THR A 98 10.70 9.72 7.71
CA THR A 98 11.14 11.12 7.71
C THR A 98 12.56 11.20 7.15
N ARG A 99 13.05 12.42 6.93
CA ARG A 99 14.43 12.60 6.49
C ARG A 99 15.42 12.07 7.53
N ASP A 100 15.11 12.23 8.81
CA ASP A 100 16.02 11.89 9.89
C ASP A 100 15.87 10.42 10.32
N ALA A 101 14.66 9.85 10.19
CA ALA A 101 14.38 8.44 10.41
C ALA A 101 13.93 7.77 9.11
N PHE A 102 14.72 6.80 8.64
CA PHE A 102 14.52 6.09 7.36
C PHE A 102 14.68 6.98 6.11
N PRO A 103 15.83 7.67 5.93
CA PRO A 103 16.04 8.64 4.84
C PRO A 103 15.81 8.05 3.44
N GLN A 104 16.18 6.77 3.25
CA GLN A 104 16.02 6.07 1.97
C GLN A 104 14.53 5.82 1.66
N ASN A 105 13.79 5.28 2.62
CA ASN A 105 12.35 5.06 2.48
C ASN A 105 11.62 6.40 2.28
N HIS A 106 11.97 7.42 3.04
CA HIS A 106 11.42 8.77 2.90
C HIS A 106 11.60 9.32 1.48
N ALA A 107 12.81 9.25 0.92
CA ALA A 107 13.10 9.74 -0.44
C ALA A 107 12.31 8.97 -1.52
N LEU A 108 12.24 7.64 -1.41
CA LEU A 108 11.48 6.81 -2.33
C LEU A 108 9.98 7.10 -2.26
N THR A 109 9.41 7.15 -1.07
CA THR A 109 7.98 7.43 -0.86
C THR A 109 7.61 8.85 -1.32
N LEU A 110 8.46 9.85 -1.07
CA LEU A 110 8.25 11.21 -1.59
C LEU A 110 8.27 11.25 -3.11
N SER A 111 9.18 10.52 -3.75
CA SER A 111 9.26 10.44 -5.21
C SER A 111 7.97 9.86 -5.80
N ASN A 112 7.49 8.76 -5.23
CA ASN A 112 6.22 8.14 -5.63
C ASN A 112 5.03 9.10 -5.42
N LEU A 113 4.95 9.77 -4.26
CA LEU A 113 3.90 10.73 -3.97
C LEU A 113 3.89 11.90 -4.97
N GLY A 114 5.07 12.41 -5.34
CA GLY A 114 5.21 13.49 -6.33
C GLY A 114 4.70 13.08 -7.71
N LEU A 115 5.02 11.87 -8.17
CA LEU A 115 4.53 11.32 -9.44
C LEU A 115 3.00 11.21 -9.44
N GLU A 116 2.41 10.67 -8.38
CA GLU A 116 0.97 10.47 -8.30
C GLU A 116 0.19 11.79 -8.21
N LYS A 117 0.69 12.78 -7.46
CA LYS A 117 0.10 14.13 -7.44
C LYS A 117 0.10 14.78 -8.82
N ASN A 118 1.19 14.61 -9.58
CA ASN A 118 1.27 15.12 -10.96
C ASN A 118 0.29 14.41 -11.89
N ASN A 119 0.17 13.08 -11.78
CA ASN A 119 -0.78 12.28 -12.55
C ASN A 119 -2.23 12.71 -12.29
N LEU A 120 -2.61 12.92 -11.02
CA LEU A 120 -3.95 13.37 -10.65
C LEU A 120 -4.25 14.75 -11.23
N ARG A 121 -3.30 15.69 -11.10
CA ARG A 121 -3.42 17.05 -11.63
C ARG A 121 -3.65 17.06 -13.14
N ILE A 122 -2.92 16.25 -13.89
CA ILE A 122 -3.09 16.13 -15.35
C ILE A 122 -4.49 15.59 -15.68
N ARG A 123 -4.94 14.56 -14.98
CA ARG A 123 -6.27 13.96 -15.20
C ARG A 123 -7.42 14.92 -14.90
N GLN A 124 -7.31 15.71 -13.85
CA GLN A 124 -8.32 16.72 -13.52
C GLN A 124 -8.44 17.78 -14.60
N LYS A 125 -7.32 18.23 -15.18
CA LYS A 125 -7.33 19.17 -16.32
C LYS A 125 -7.96 18.55 -17.57
N LEU A 126 -7.68 17.28 -17.86
CA LEU A 126 -8.28 16.58 -19.01
C LEU A 126 -9.80 16.38 -18.88
N LYS A 127 -10.33 16.32 -17.65
CA LYS A 127 -11.78 16.23 -17.42
C LYS A 127 -12.53 17.56 -17.60
N GLN A 128 -11.82 18.67 -17.79
CA GLN A 128 -12.37 20.04 -17.90
C GLN A 128 -12.35 20.59 -19.34
N ILE A 129 -11.93 19.78 -20.32
CA ILE A 129 -11.88 20.09 -21.75
C ILE A 129 -12.93 19.24 -22.46
#